data_AF-A0A426Y4G2-F1
#
_entry.id   AF-A0A426Y4G2-F1
#
_cell.length_a   1.000
_cell.length_b   1.000
_cell.length_c   1.000
_cell.angle_alpha   90.00
_cell.angle_beta   90.00
_cell.angle_gamma   90.00
#
_symmetry.space_group_name_H-M   'P 1'
#
loop_
_entity.id
_entity.type
_entity.pdbx_description
1 polymer ?
#
loop_
_entity_poly.entity_id
_entity_poly.type
_entity_poly.pdbx_seq_one_letter_code
_entity_poly.pdbx_strand_id
1 'polypeptide(L)' 'MLMNFQLGIDIGSSTVARGVVSLVLGYLSNLVIEMAFLIQGNTEEELPEFLLGTCRLNHLDVSKSVPLTHDINP' A
#
# COMPACT_ATOMS: atom_id res chain seq x y z
N MET A 1 20.58 -13.15 5.21
CA MET A 1 20.53 -11.70 4.89
C MET A 1 19.08 -11.36 4.64
N LEU A 2 18.40 -10.70 5.58
CA LEU A 2 17.00 -10.30 5.45
C LEU A 2 16.97 -8.83 5.08
N MET A 3 16.41 -8.50 3.91
CA MET A 3 16.07 -7.12 3.56
C MET A 3 14.68 -6.81 4.12
N ASN A 4 14.58 -5.71 4.88
CA ASN A 4 13.31 -5.20 5.38
C ASN A 4 12.85 -4.07 4.45
N PHE A 5 11.62 -4.14 3.97
CA PHE A 5 10.99 -3.12 3.12
C PHE A 5 9.91 -2.40 3.92
N GLN A 6 9.91 -1.06 3.90
CA GLN A 6 8.99 -0.22 4.65
C GLN A 6 8.34 0.78 3.69
N LEU A 7 7.01 0.82 3.65
CA LEU A 7 6.22 1.65 2.75
C LEU A 7 5.23 2.48 3.58
N GLY A 8 5.31 3.81 3.48
CA GLY A 8 4.35 4.73 4.09
C GLY A 8 3.32 5.19 3.07
N ILE A 9 2.03 5.06 3.41
CA ILE A 9 0.91 5.51 2.56
C ILE A 9 0.04 6.45 3.40
N ASP A 10 -0.12 7.71 2.98
CA ASP A 10 -1.06 8.64 3.61
C ASP A 10 -2.45 8.48 3.01
N ILE A 11 -3.36 7.92 3.81
CA ILE A 11 -4.77 7.75 3.48
C ILE A 11 -5.61 8.85 4.15
N GLY A 12 -5.04 9.52 5.16
CA GLY A 12 -5.70 10.50 6.01
C GLY A 12 -5.99 11.83 5.32
N SER A 13 -5.24 12.22 4.29
CA SER A 13 -5.49 13.48 3.56
C SER A 13 -6.72 13.47 2.65
N SER A 14 -7.26 12.29 2.28
CA SER A 14 -8.44 12.17 1.42
C SER A 14 -9.63 11.55 2.14
N THR A 15 -10.74 12.30 2.23
CA THR A 15 -12.00 11.82 2.79
C THR A 15 -12.53 10.60 2.03
N VAL A 16 -12.34 10.56 0.72
CA VAL A 16 -12.75 9.43 -0.13
C VAL A 16 -11.86 8.22 0.14
N ALA A 17 -10.54 8.42 0.22
CA ALA A 17 -9.60 7.34 0.51
C ALA A 17 -9.86 6.70 1.89
N ARG A 18 -10.15 7.52 2.91
CA ARG A 18 -10.58 7.03 4.23
C ARG A 18 -11.83 6.17 4.16
N GLY A 19 -12.85 6.60 3.40
CA GLY A 19 -14.08 5.83 3.23
C GLY A 19 -13.85 4.48 2.56
N VAL A 20 -13.06 4.46 1.48
CA VAL A 20 -12.72 3.24 0.74
C VAL A 20 -11.93 2.27 1.62
N VAL A 21 -10.93 2.77 2.36
CA VAL A 21 -10.08 1.93 3.20
C VAL A 21 -10.85 1.36 4.39
N SER A 22 -11.71 2.14 5.02
CA SER A 22 -12.60 1.63 6.09
C SER A 22 -13.49 0.49 5.61
N LEU A 23 -14.03 0.59 4.39
CA LEU A 23 -14.83 -0.47 3.78
C LEU A 23 -13.97 -1.71 3.50
N VAL A 24 -12.81 -1.54 2.86
CA VAL A 24 -11.94 -2.64 2.44
C VAL A 24 -11.34 -3.36 3.65
N LEU A 25 -10.96 -2.65 4.71
CA LEU A 25 -10.41 -3.21 5.96
C LEU A 25 -11.31 -4.30 6.56
N GLY A 26 -12.63 -4.14 6.50
CA GLY A 26 -13.59 -5.12 6.99
C GLY A 26 -13.63 -6.44 6.19
N TYR A 27 -13.15 -6.42 4.94
CA TYR A 27 -13.18 -7.57 4.02
C TYR A 27 -11.80 -8.13 3.69
N LEU A 28 -10.71 -7.52 4.18
CA LEU A 28 -9.33 -7.87 3.82
C LEU A 28 -8.98 -9.35 4.01
N SER A 29 -9.57 -9.99 5.01
CA SER A 29 -9.36 -11.41 5.30
C SER A 29 -9.87 -12.35 4.19
N ASN A 30 -10.81 -11.88 3.36
CA ASN A 30 -11.38 -12.64 2.24
C ASN A 30 -11.05 -12.02 0.88
N LEU A 31 -10.27 -10.94 0.84
CA LEU A 31 -9.87 -10.26 -0.38
C LEU A 31 -8.52 -10.78 -0.88
N VAL A 32 -8.46 -10.94 -2.20
CA VAL A 32 -7.21 -11.08 -2.95
C VAL A 32 -6.98 -9.74 -3.63
N ILE A 33 -5.88 -9.07 -3.28
CA ILE A 33 -5.51 -7.77 -3.84
C ILE A 33 -4.29 -7.96 -4.73
N GLU A 34 -4.38 -7.49 -5.96
CA GLU A 34 -3.25 -7.44 -6.90
C GLU A 34 -2.79 -6.00 -7.04
N MET A 35 -1.50 -5.76 -6.82
CA MET A 35 -0.89 -4.45 -6.95
C MET A 35 0.23 -4.50 -7.97
N ALA A 36 0.37 -3.43 -8.73
CA ALA A 36 1.41 -3.22 -9.72
C ALA A 36 2.22 -1.98 -9.31
N PHE A 37 3.55 -2.10 -9.29
CA PHE A 37 4.45 -0.99 -9.00
C PHE A 37 5.02 -0.47 -10.32
N LEU A 38 4.72 0.77 -10.65
CA LEU A 38 5.18 1.40 -11.88
C LEU A 38 6.11 2.58 -11.55
N ILE A 39 7.07 2.86 -12.43
CA ILE A 39 7.75 4.15 -12.45
C ILE A 39 6.83 5.13 -13.18
N GLN A 40 6.43 6.20 -12.50
CA GLN A 40 5.64 7.27 -13.09
C GLN A 40 6.42 7.94 -14.23
N GLY A 41 5.85 7.94 -15.43
CA GLY A 41 6.30 8.76 -16.54
C GLY A 41 5.69 10.16 -16.43
N ASN A 42 6.51 11.20 -16.42
CA ASN A 42 6.06 12.59 -16.34
C ASN A 42 5.87 13.24 -17.72
N THR A 43 6.44 12.66 -18.77
CA THR A 43 6.39 13.17 -20.15
C THR A 43 5.88 12.11 -21.12
N GLU A 44 5.33 12.51 -22.27
CA GLU A 44 4.80 11.56 -23.26
C GLU A 44 5.88 10.63 -23.84
N GLU A 45 7.14 11.07 -23.88
CA GLU A 45 8.27 10.26 -24.31
C GLU A 45 8.63 9.14 -23.32
N GLU A 46 8.21 9.28 -22.06
CA GLU A 46 8.42 8.29 -21.00
C GLU A 46 7.33 7.20 -20.96
N LEU A 47 6.37 7.25 -21.90
CA LEU A 47 5.31 6.25 -22.01
C LEU A 47 5.70 5.05 -22.90
N PRO A 48 5.19 3.83 -22.61
CA PRO A 48 4.36 3.51 -21.45
C PRO A 48 5.19 3.41 -20.16
N GLU A 49 4.59 3.82 -19.04
CA GLU A 49 5.15 3.69 -17.70
C GLU A 49 5.70 2.27 -17.46
N PHE A 50 6.90 2.17 -16.88
CA PHE A 50 7.56 0.88 -16.75
C PHE A 50 7.08 0.13 -15.50
N LEU A 51 6.45 -1.03 -15.68
CA LEU A 51 6.04 -1.92 -14.60
C LEU A 51 7.27 -2.59 -13.98
N LEU A 52 7.62 -2.19 -12.76
CA LEU A 52 8.70 -2.79 -11.98
C LEU A 52 8.36 -4.19 -11.51
N GLY A 53 7.09 -4.45 -11.26
CA GLY A 53 6.61 -5.76 -10.86
C GLY A 53 5.21 -5.69 -10.27
N THR A 54 4.68 -6.87 -9.97
CA THR A 54 3.40 -7.02 -9.31
C THR A 54 3.54 -7.80 -8.02
N CYS A 55 2.65 -7.56 -7.08
CA CYS A 55 2.50 -8.42 -5.92
C CYS A 55 1.04 -8.76 -5.69
N ARG A 56 0.80 -9.93 -5.12
CA ARG A 56 -0.52 -10.38 -4.71
C ARG A 56 -0.56 -10.51 -3.19
N LEU A 57 -1.47 -9.78 -2.57
CA LEU A 57 -1.79 -9.88 -1.15
C LEU A 57 -3.01 -10.78 -1.00
N ASN A 58 -2.92 -11.81 -0.17
CA ASN A 58 -4.02 -12.73 0.08
C ASN A 58 -4.29 -12.79 1.57
N HIS A 59 -5.57 -12.77 1.96
CA HIS A 59 -6.01 -12.98 3.35
C HIS A 59 -5.29 -12.06 4.33
N LEU A 60 -5.24 -10.76 4.01
CA LEU A 60 -4.52 -9.80 4.84
C LEU A 60 -5.23 -9.64 6.19
N ASP A 61 -4.49 -9.82 7.28
CA ASP A 61 -5.02 -9.71 8.64
C ASP A 61 -4.41 -8.50 9.36
N VAL A 62 -5.20 -7.42 9.40
CA VAL A 62 -4.79 -6.14 10.01
C VAL A 62 -4.75 -6.23 11.54
N SER A 63 -5.44 -7.20 12.15
CA SER A 63 -5.38 -7.40 13.61
C SER A 63 -3.99 -7.81 14.10
N LYS A 64 -3.17 -8.38 13.21
CA LYS A 64 -1.77 -8.75 13.48
C LYS A 64 -0.78 -7.65 13.15
N SER A 65 -1.26 -6.50 12.65
CA SER A 65 -0.38 -5.38 12.34
C SER A 65 0.20 -4.80 13.61
N VAL A 66 1.51 -4.54 13.60
CA VAL A 66 2.15 -3.78 14.67
C VAL A 66 1.85 -2.31 14.40
N PRO A 67 1.21 -1.59 15.33
CA PRO A 67 1.07 -0.15 15.18
C PRO A 67 2.46 0.44 15.02
N LEU A 68 2.65 1.28 14.01
CA LEU A 68 3.85 2.09 13.87
C LEU A 68 3.84 3.11 15.03
N THR A 69 4.32 2.70 16.20
CA THR A 69 4.74 3.62 17.23
C THR A 69 5.94 4.34 16.67
N HIS A 70 5.71 5.55 16.19
CA HIS A 70 6.77 6.52 16.06
C HIS A 70 7.27 6.71 17.49
N ASP A 71 8.34 6.03 17.88
CA ASP A 71 9.10 6.37 19.08
C ASP A 71 9.70 7.75 18.81
N ILE A 72 8.87 8.78 18.98
CA ILE A 72 9.29 10.15 19.19
C ILE A 72 9.84 10.16 20.61
N ASN A 73 11.04 9.61 20.75
CA ASN A 73 11.90 9.99 21.85
C ASN A 73 12.58 11.31 21.42
N PRO A 74 12.44 12.40 22.19
CA PRO A 74 13.28 13.59 22.00
C PRO A 74 14.77 13.28 22.22
#